data_AF-A0A518HBW0-F1
#
_entry.id   AF-A0A518HBW0-F1
#
_cell.length_a   1.000
_cell.length_b   1.000
_cell.length_c   1.000
_cell.angle_alpha   90.00
_cell.angle_beta   90.00
_cell.angle_gamma   90.00
#
_symmetry.space_group_name_H-M   'P 1'
#
loop_
_entity.id
_entity.type
_entity.pdbx_description
1 polymer ?
#
loop_
_entity_poly.entity_id
_entity_poly.type
_entity_poly.pdbx_seq_one_letter_code
_entity_poly.pdbx_strand_id
1 'polypeptide(L)'
;MARSLPIALALTLFVSDSAVSATVTYSISGLASGSVAGNPFDDSSFVIEVLADADDVTRIDGVGPNGDDVVFAVQALVASISIEGVGSGTIDEEMLVFVNQTRQGAGFSLGRVPDLSTISDLIDVEDPGFSSFDLTGPFGPVVDPAPILFAAFNGIATTLGPITVSSLEGPATFTASTAIPEPSSLALLALPAVLAAGRLSRRAGRRA
;
A
#
# COMPACT_ATOMS: atom_id res chain seq x y z
N MET A 1 20.05 37.65 -53.82
CA MET A 1 20.88 36.51 -53.36
C MET A 1 20.86 36.48 -51.84
N ALA A 2 20.51 35.33 -51.26
CA ALA A 2 20.89 34.85 -49.91
C ALA A 2 20.44 35.67 -48.67
N ARG A 3 19.96 35.10 -47.56
CA ARG A 3 19.72 33.72 -47.12
C ARG A 3 18.74 33.82 -45.94
N SER A 4 17.65 33.05 -46.00
CA SER A 4 16.68 32.90 -44.92
C SER A 4 17.29 32.16 -43.72
N LEU A 5 17.20 32.76 -42.54
CA LEU A 5 17.66 32.19 -41.27
C LEU A 5 16.66 31.14 -40.78
N PRO A 6 17.04 29.86 -40.57
CA PRO A 6 16.13 28.89 -39.97
C PRO A 6 16.07 29.11 -38.46
N ILE A 7 14.88 29.49 -37.95
CA ILE A 7 14.60 29.51 -36.52
C ILE A 7 14.57 28.05 -36.04
N ALA A 8 15.63 27.63 -35.37
CA ALA A 8 15.71 26.35 -34.68
C ALA A 8 14.78 26.40 -33.45
N LEU A 9 13.67 25.67 -33.52
CA LEU A 9 12.77 25.46 -32.40
C LEU A 9 13.44 24.47 -31.43
N ALA A 10 14.05 24.99 -30.36
CA ALA A 10 14.54 24.18 -29.25
C ALA A 10 13.33 23.66 -28.45
N LEU A 11 12.98 22.40 -28.68
CA LEU A 11 11.98 21.68 -27.89
C LEU A 11 12.66 21.20 -26.61
N THR A 12 12.71 22.04 -25.57
CA THR A 12 13.08 21.62 -24.22
C THR A 12 11.98 20.70 -23.69
N LEU A 13 12.20 19.39 -23.81
CA LEU A 13 11.48 18.40 -23.05
C LEU A 13 11.85 18.61 -21.59
N PHE A 14 11.01 19.34 -20.85
CA PHE A 14 10.95 19.19 -19.40
C PHE A 14 10.60 17.72 -19.16
N VAL A 15 11.60 16.92 -18.80
CA VAL A 15 11.34 15.65 -18.15
C VAL A 15 10.80 16.05 -16.79
N SER A 16 9.47 16.15 -16.70
CA SER A 16 8.81 16.27 -15.41
C SER A 16 9.21 15.01 -14.64
N ASP A 17 10.04 15.18 -13.60
CA ASP A 17 10.11 14.18 -12.55
C ASP A 17 8.66 14.01 -12.11
N SER A 18 8.12 12.84 -12.40
CA SER A 18 6.86 12.47 -11.80
C SER A 18 7.22 12.33 -10.33
N ALA A 19 6.85 13.33 -9.52
CA ALA A 19 6.73 13.15 -8.09
C ALA A 19 5.64 12.09 -7.92
N VAL A 20 6.06 10.84 -8.03
CA VAL A 20 5.22 9.68 -7.76
C VAL A 20 5.08 9.71 -6.26
N SER A 21 3.92 10.14 -5.76
CA SER A 21 3.51 9.77 -4.40
C SER A 21 3.67 8.26 -4.34
N ALA A 22 4.60 7.80 -3.50
CA ALA A 22 4.97 6.40 -3.42
C ALA A 22 3.92 5.69 -2.57
N THR A 23 2.70 5.60 -3.09
CA THR A 23 1.68 4.81 -2.43
C THR A 23 2.15 3.35 -2.38
N VAL A 24 2.17 2.79 -1.17
CA VAL A 24 2.54 1.40 -0.92
C VAL A 24 1.29 0.63 -0.53
N THR A 25 1.10 -0.53 -1.14
CA THR A 25 0.15 -1.54 -0.70
C THR A 25 0.87 -2.55 0.18
N TYR A 26 0.47 -2.60 1.44
CA TYR A 26 0.89 -3.61 2.40
C TYR A 26 -0.18 -4.69 2.48
N SER A 27 0.23 -5.95 2.55
CA SER A 27 -0.71 -7.07 2.61
C SER A 27 -0.26 -8.11 3.61
N ILE A 28 -1.21 -8.61 4.41
CA ILE A 28 -1.06 -9.83 5.21
C ILE A 28 -2.11 -10.83 4.76
N SER A 29 -1.68 -12.05 4.43
CA SER A 29 -2.55 -13.14 4.01
C SER A 29 -2.25 -14.45 4.73
N GLY A 30 -3.25 -15.27 4.96
CA GLY A 30 -3.11 -16.58 5.60
C GLY A 30 -4.41 -17.37 5.59
N LEU A 31 -4.54 -18.33 6.51
CA LEU A 31 -5.79 -19.03 6.82
C LEU A 31 -6.28 -18.58 8.20
N ALA A 32 -7.59 -18.41 8.35
CA ALA A 32 -8.19 -17.96 9.59
C ALA A 32 -9.59 -18.55 9.80
N SER A 33 -10.01 -18.58 11.06
CA SER A 33 -11.38 -18.86 11.47
C SER A 33 -11.95 -17.67 12.25
N GLY A 34 -13.26 -17.46 12.16
CA GLY A 34 -13.89 -16.27 12.75
C GLY A 34 -15.37 -16.11 12.39
N SER A 35 -15.85 -14.86 12.36
CA SER A 35 -17.21 -14.56 11.92
C SER A 35 -17.35 -13.20 11.22
N VAL A 36 -18.31 -13.09 10.31
CA VAL A 36 -18.72 -11.85 9.63
C VAL A 36 -20.21 -11.63 9.81
N ALA A 37 -20.58 -10.50 10.41
CA ALA A 37 -21.95 -10.19 10.80
C ALA A 37 -22.60 -11.33 11.65
N GLY A 38 -21.80 -12.02 12.46
CA GLY A 38 -22.22 -13.16 13.27
C GLY A 38 -22.30 -14.50 12.53
N ASN A 39 -22.06 -14.55 11.21
CA ASN A 39 -21.97 -15.80 10.46
C ASN A 39 -20.55 -16.35 10.54
N PRO A 40 -20.35 -17.61 10.99
CA PRO A 40 -19.02 -18.17 11.15
C PRO A 40 -18.37 -18.49 9.80
N PHE A 41 -17.05 -18.38 9.75
CA PHE A 41 -16.18 -18.98 8.73
C PHE A 41 -15.08 -19.78 9.43
N ASP A 42 -14.57 -20.82 8.76
CA ASP A 42 -13.59 -21.74 9.33
C ASP A 42 -12.53 -22.08 8.28
N ASP A 43 -11.26 -22.10 8.69
CA ASP A 43 -10.09 -22.44 7.87
C ASP A 43 -10.13 -21.81 6.47
N SER A 44 -10.49 -20.53 6.43
CA SER A 44 -10.75 -19.80 5.19
C SER A 44 -9.56 -18.90 4.86
N SER A 45 -9.16 -18.86 3.59
CA SER A 45 -8.12 -17.93 3.16
C SER A 45 -8.59 -16.49 3.36
N PHE A 46 -7.73 -15.68 3.97
CA PHE A 46 -7.95 -14.26 4.12
C PHE A 46 -6.80 -13.43 3.54
N VAL A 47 -7.12 -12.22 3.11
CA VAL A 47 -6.14 -11.19 2.76
C VAL A 47 -6.62 -9.87 3.34
N ILE A 48 -5.77 -9.20 4.11
CA ILE A 48 -5.93 -7.81 4.50
C ILE A 48 -4.97 -6.99 3.64
N GLU A 49 -5.48 -5.99 2.95
CA GLU A 49 -4.70 -5.04 2.17
C GLU A 49 -4.86 -3.63 2.73
N VAL A 50 -3.75 -2.95 2.95
CA VAL A 50 -3.69 -1.57 3.40
C VAL A 50 -2.93 -0.74 2.39
N LEU A 51 -3.59 0.27 1.84
CA LEU A 51 -2.98 1.28 0.98
C LEU A 51 -2.56 2.47 1.85
N ALA A 52 -1.30 2.90 1.79
CA ALA A 52 -0.82 4.05 2.54
C ALA A 52 0.13 4.94 1.71
N ASP A 53 0.28 6.20 2.12
CA ASP A 53 1.26 7.11 1.53
C ASP A 53 2.62 6.96 2.22
N ALA A 54 3.63 6.46 1.51
CA ALA A 54 4.96 6.28 2.09
C ALA A 54 5.64 7.59 2.50
N ASP A 55 5.19 8.74 1.97
CA ASP A 55 5.69 10.06 2.38
C ASP A 55 5.21 10.45 3.80
N ASP A 56 4.14 9.81 4.30
CA ASP A 56 3.54 10.06 5.62
C ASP A 56 4.06 9.10 6.72
N VAL A 57 5.09 8.29 6.41
CA VAL A 57 5.71 7.40 7.40
C VAL A 57 6.26 8.21 8.57
N THR A 58 5.82 7.86 9.77
CA THR A 58 6.27 8.46 11.02
C THR A 58 7.19 7.50 11.76
N ARG A 59 8.39 7.97 12.10
CA ARG A 59 9.28 7.29 13.04
C ARG A 59 8.91 7.68 14.47
N ILE A 60 8.76 6.66 15.31
CA ILE A 60 8.36 6.78 16.71
C ILE A 60 9.42 6.06 17.54
N ASP A 61 10.17 6.82 18.33
CA ASP A 61 11.22 6.31 19.21
C ASP A 61 10.75 6.23 20.66
N GLY A 62 11.31 5.31 21.43
CA GLY A 62 11.13 5.25 22.88
C GLY A 62 9.80 4.66 23.33
N VAL A 63 9.24 3.75 22.52
CA VAL A 63 7.98 3.06 22.80
C VAL A 63 8.22 1.65 23.36
N GLY A 64 7.14 0.93 23.62
CA GLY A 64 7.18 -0.43 24.17
C GLY A 64 7.43 -0.46 25.70
N PRO A 65 7.43 -1.66 26.30
CA PRO A 65 7.46 -1.81 27.76
C PRO A 65 8.71 -1.24 28.44
N ASN A 66 9.85 -1.21 27.73
CA ASN A 66 11.12 -0.70 28.25
C ASN A 66 11.47 0.69 27.70
N GLY A 67 10.65 1.27 26.82
CA GLY A 67 10.92 2.56 26.18
C GLY A 67 12.14 2.55 25.26
N ASP A 68 12.47 1.42 24.64
CA ASP A 68 13.62 1.20 23.77
C ASP A 68 13.24 0.76 22.34
N ASP A 69 11.95 0.61 22.06
CA ASP A 69 11.49 0.21 20.74
C ASP A 69 11.56 1.40 19.75
N VAL A 70 11.93 1.06 18.51
CA VAL A 70 11.90 1.94 17.34
C VAL A 70 10.82 1.42 16.40
N VAL A 71 9.76 2.21 16.25
CA VAL A 71 8.62 1.87 15.39
C VAL A 71 8.54 2.85 14.24
N PHE A 72 8.37 2.35 13.03
CA PHE A 72 7.88 3.12 11.90
C PHE A 72 6.41 2.78 11.70
N ALA A 73 5.57 3.77 11.46
CA ALA A 73 4.16 3.55 11.23
C ALA A 73 3.62 4.54 10.20
N VAL A 74 2.61 4.11 9.44
CA VAL A 74 1.94 4.91 8.41
C VAL A 74 0.44 4.70 8.47
N GLN A 75 -0.31 5.79 8.36
CA GLN A 75 -1.77 5.75 8.40
C GLN A 75 -2.32 5.14 7.10
N ALA A 76 -3.27 4.23 7.20
CA ALA A 76 -4.00 3.73 6.05
C ALA A 76 -4.78 4.86 5.38
N LEU A 77 -4.67 4.96 4.05
CA LEU A 77 -5.61 5.70 3.20
C LEU A 77 -6.89 4.89 3.00
N VAL A 78 -6.72 3.58 2.77
CA VAL A 78 -7.80 2.60 2.63
C VAL A 78 -7.30 1.27 3.19
N ALA A 79 -8.16 0.58 3.94
CA ALA A 79 -7.93 -0.80 4.34
C ALA A 79 -9.09 -1.68 3.87
N SER A 80 -8.78 -2.88 3.41
CA SER A 80 -9.76 -3.85 2.96
C SER A 80 -9.41 -5.25 3.42
N ILE A 81 -10.44 -6.08 3.53
CA ILE A 81 -10.30 -7.48 3.89
C ILE A 81 -11.12 -8.31 2.91
N SER A 82 -10.54 -9.42 2.48
CA SER A 82 -11.20 -10.47 1.71
C SER A 82 -11.08 -11.79 2.44
N ILE A 83 -12.17 -12.56 2.45
CA ILE A 83 -12.25 -13.88 3.07
C ILE A 83 -12.91 -14.82 2.05
N GLU A 84 -12.22 -15.91 1.72
CA GLU A 84 -12.72 -16.93 0.82
C GLU A 84 -14.06 -17.49 1.32
N GLY A 85 -15.02 -17.63 0.41
CA GLY A 85 -16.37 -18.11 0.74
C GLY A 85 -17.28 -17.08 1.41
N VAL A 86 -16.76 -15.92 1.87
CA VAL A 86 -17.56 -14.85 2.49
C VAL A 86 -17.69 -13.63 1.55
N GLY A 87 -16.57 -13.13 1.02
CA GLY A 87 -16.54 -11.94 0.17
C GLY A 87 -15.43 -10.96 0.54
N SER A 88 -15.51 -9.73 0.04
CA SER A 88 -14.58 -8.65 0.35
C SER A 88 -15.28 -7.35 0.74
N GLY A 89 -14.65 -6.59 1.63
CA GLY A 89 -15.16 -5.31 2.12
C GLY A 89 -14.05 -4.37 2.55
N THR A 90 -14.41 -3.10 2.75
CA THR A 90 -13.51 -2.09 3.33
C THR A 90 -13.68 -2.07 4.83
N ILE A 91 -12.58 -1.84 5.54
CA ILE A 91 -12.59 -1.64 6.99
C ILE A 91 -12.91 -0.16 7.24
N ASP A 92 -13.92 0.10 8.07
CA ASP A 92 -14.45 1.44 8.31
C ASP A 92 -13.72 2.16 9.46
N GLU A 93 -12.88 1.44 10.20
CA GLU A 93 -12.10 1.94 11.32
C GLU A 93 -10.75 2.53 10.87
N GLU A 94 -10.21 3.47 11.65
CA GLU A 94 -8.86 3.99 11.42
C GLU A 94 -7.84 2.86 11.64
N MET A 95 -7.08 2.55 10.58
CA MET A 95 -6.03 1.54 10.60
C MET A 95 -4.67 2.14 10.26
N LEU A 96 -3.61 1.49 10.74
CA LEU A 96 -2.24 1.81 10.40
C LEU A 96 -1.46 0.54 10.09
N VAL A 97 -0.38 0.71 9.33
CA VAL A 97 0.67 -0.31 9.18
C VAL A 97 1.84 0.11 10.04
N PHE A 98 2.47 -0.85 10.71
CA PHE A 98 3.67 -0.58 11.49
C PHE A 98 4.77 -1.61 11.24
N VAL A 99 6.00 -1.22 11.58
CA VAL A 99 7.14 -2.11 11.76
C VAL A 99 7.90 -1.68 13.01
N ASN A 100 8.07 -2.61 13.94
CA ASN A 100 8.90 -2.47 15.12
C ASN A 100 10.28 -3.08 14.83
N GLN A 101 11.26 -2.23 14.49
CA GLN A 101 12.59 -2.68 14.10
C GLN A 101 13.36 -3.34 15.26
N THR A 102 13.08 -2.92 16.50
CA THR A 102 13.69 -3.50 17.72
C THR A 102 13.20 -4.93 17.94
N ARG A 103 11.92 -5.19 17.68
CA ARG A 103 11.28 -6.51 17.84
C ARG A 103 11.29 -7.36 16.58
N GLN A 104 11.68 -6.79 15.44
CA GLN A 104 11.68 -7.47 14.15
C GLN A 104 10.28 -7.96 13.76
N GLY A 105 9.26 -7.15 14.08
CA GLY A 105 7.85 -7.45 13.79
C GLY A 105 7.21 -6.36 12.95
N ALA A 106 6.29 -6.72 12.06
CA ALA A 106 5.45 -5.81 11.29
C ALA A 106 4.00 -6.28 11.32
N GLY A 107 3.07 -5.35 11.22
CA GLY A 107 1.67 -5.70 11.43
C GLY A 107 0.69 -4.60 11.06
N PHE A 108 -0.57 -4.88 11.38
CA PHE A 108 -1.66 -3.93 11.27
C PHE A 108 -2.27 -3.67 12.65
N SER A 109 -2.60 -2.42 12.91
CA SER A 109 -3.25 -2.00 14.15
C SER A 109 -4.43 -1.08 13.85
N LEU A 110 -5.40 -1.05 14.77
CA LEU A 110 -6.39 0.01 14.82
C LEU A 110 -5.78 1.25 15.48
N GLY A 111 -6.35 2.41 15.18
CA GLY A 111 -5.98 3.70 15.76
C GLY A 111 -5.28 4.62 14.78
N ARG A 112 -4.59 5.62 15.32
CA ARG A 112 -4.07 6.73 14.53
C ARG A 112 -2.67 7.16 14.92
N VAL A 113 -1.79 7.35 13.95
CA VAL A 113 -0.50 8.02 14.17
C VAL A 113 -0.64 9.56 14.14
N PRO A 114 0.12 10.30 14.98
CA PRO A 114 1.12 9.82 15.95
C PRO A 114 0.54 9.52 17.35
N ASP A 115 -0.78 9.43 17.54
CA ASP A 115 -1.40 9.22 18.86
C ASP A 115 -1.44 7.73 19.26
N LEU A 116 -0.37 7.30 19.94
CA LEU A 116 -0.21 5.91 20.38
C LEU A 116 -1.22 5.47 21.44
N SER A 117 -1.94 6.40 22.09
CA SER A 117 -2.90 6.04 23.14
C SER A 117 -4.14 5.32 22.62
N THR A 118 -4.35 5.36 21.29
CA THR A 118 -5.49 4.74 20.60
C THR A 118 -5.11 3.46 19.87
N ILE A 119 -3.83 3.07 19.87
CA ILE A 119 -3.35 1.95 19.08
C ILE A 119 -3.71 0.62 19.72
N SER A 120 -4.24 -0.30 18.91
CA SER A 120 -4.52 -1.68 19.29
C SER A 120 -4.12 -2.62 18.16
N ASP A 121 -3.08 -3.42 18.40
CA ASP A 121 -2.57 -4.36 17.40
C ASP A 121 -3.62 -5.40 17.04
N LEU A 122 -3.70 -5.75 15.75
CA LEU A 122 -4.61 -6.75 15.22
C LEU A 122 -3.87 -8.04 14.91
N ILE A 123 -2.80 -7.93 14.12
CA ILE A 123 -2.02 -9.06 13.62
C ILE A 123 -0.59 -8.62 13.35
N ASP A 124 0.36 -9.44 13.81
CA ASP A 124 1.79 -9.24 13.61
C ASP A 124 2.39 -10.44 12.90
N VAL A 125 3.40 -10.16 12.08
CA VAL A 125 4.35 -11.12 11.53
C VAL A 125 5.77 -10.78 11.99
N GLU A 126 6.60 -11.79 12.23
CA GLU A 126 7.99 -11.63 12.66
C GLU A 126 8.97 -12.13 11.60
N ASP A 127 10.02 -11.34 11.33
CA ASP A 127 11.14 -11.72 10.47
C ASP A 127 12.35 -10.81 10.73
N PRO A 128 13.58 -11.36 10.84
CA PRO A 128 14.79 -10.56 11.08
C PRO A 128 15.02 -9.43 10.08
N GLY A 129 14.54 -9.54 8.85
CA GLY A 129 14.60 -8.51 7.83
C GLY A 129 13.86 -7.22 8.20
N PHE A 130 12.84 -7.30 9.07
CA PHE A 130 12.11 -6.12 9.56
C PHE A 130 12.98 -5.18 10.39
N SER A 131 14.14 -5.61 10.87
CA SER A 131 15.12 -4.74 11.57
C SER A 131 15.64 -3.57 10.72
N SER A 132 15.46 -3.62 9.40
CA SER A 132 15.92 -2.59 8.46
C SER A 132 14.81 -1.97 7.62
N PHE A 133 13.58 -2.49 7.72
CA PHE A 133 12.46 -2.03 6.94
C PHE A 133 11.81 -0.81 7.59
N ASP A 134 11.56 0.24 6.82
CA ASP A 134 11.05 1.53 7.30
C ASP A 134 9.70 1.92 6.66
N LEU A 135 9.02 0.97 6.02
CA LEU A 135 7.75 1.15 5.32
C LEU A 135 7.81 2.01 4.04
N THR A 136 8.95 2.57 3.64
CA THR A 136 8.98 3.54 2.52
C THR A 136 8.99 2.91 1.12
N GLY A 137 9.12 1.59 1.03
CA GLY A 137 9.29 0.90 -0.26
C GLY A 137 8.84 -0.56 -0.24
N PRO A 138 9.09 -1.30 -1.33
CA PRO A 138 8.71 -2.70 -1.43
C PRO A 138 9.52 -3.58 -0.49
N PHE A 139 8.87 -4.62 0.05
CA PHE A 139 9.47 -5.58 0.97
C PHE A 139 8.73 -6.93 0.91
N GLY A 140 9.44 -8.02 1.17
CA GLY A 140 8.90 -9.37 1.11
C GLY A 140 8.87 -10.01 -0.29
N PRO A 141 8.18 -11.14 -0.46
CA PRO A 141 7.31 -11.79 0.53
C PRO A 141 8.08 -12.33 1.73
N VAL A 142 7.55 -12.08 2.93
CA VAL A 142 7.99 -12.68 4.19
C VAL A 142 6.93 -13.66 4.65
N VAL A 143 7.35 -14.88 5.02
CA VAL A 143 6.45 -15.92 5.54
C VAL A 143 6.79 -16.17 7.00
N ASP A 144 5.89 -15.79 7.89
CA ASP A 144 5.98 -16.10 9.31
C ASP A 144 5.24 -17.41 9.59
N PRO A 145 5.93 -18.46 10.11
CA PRO A 145 5.29 -19.73 10.46
C PRO A 145 4.36 -19.65 11.68
N ALA A 146 4.44 -18.58 12.49
CA ALA A 146 3.69 -18.44 13.74
C ALA A 146 3.26 -16.98 13.98
N PRO A 147 2.42 -16.40 13.10
CA PRO A 147 1.95 -15.03 13.25
C PRO A 147 1.16 -14.84 14.55
N ILE A 148 1.19 -13.63 15.09
CA ILE A 148 0.53 -13.29 16.36
C ILE A 148 -0.80 -12.61 16.05
N LEU A 149 -1.89 -13.19 16.56
CA LEU A 149 -3.23 -12.60 16.52
C LEU A 149 -3.55 -11.97 17.87
N PHE A 150 -4.04 -10.74 17.85
CA PHE A 150 -4.39 -10.00 19.06
C PHE A 150 -5.91 -9.93 19.26
N ALA A 151 -6.32 -9.78 20.53
CA ALA A 151 -7.72 -9.76 20.92
C ALA A 151 -8.53 -8.57 20.35
N ALA A 152 -7.84 -7.54 19.83
CA ALA A 152 -8.50 -6.39 19.20
C ALA A 152 -9.10 -6.74 17.83
N PHE A 153 -8.77 -7.89 17.24
CA PHE A 153 -9.41 -8.37 16.01
C PHE A 153 -10.80 -8.96 16.25
N ASN A 154 -11.66 -8.17 16.90
CA ASN A 154 -12.96 -8.61 17.36
C ASN A 154 -14.03 -7.53 17.13
N GLY A 155 -14.95 -7.81 16.21
CA GLY A 155 -16.07 -6.92 15.90
C GLY A 155 -15.68 -5.69 15.08
N ILE A 156 -14.59 -5.76 14.31
CA ILE A 156 -14.11 -4.66 13.47
C ILE A 156 -15.19 -4.29 12.46
N ALA A 157 -15.60 -3.02 12.40
CA ALA A 157 -16.61 -2.55 11.47
C ALA A 157 -16.10 -2.59 10.02
N THR A 158 -16.88 -3.23 9.14
CA THR A 158 -16.61 -3.29 7.70
C THR A 158 -17.90 -3.18 6.89
N THR A 159 -17.77 -2.99 5.57
CA THR A 159 -18.91 -3.02 4.64
C THR A 159 -19.57 -4.40 4.50
N LEU A 160 -18.94 -5.48 4.96
CA LEU A 160 -19.55 -6.82 5.07
C LEU A 160 -20.33 -7.00 6.39
N GLY A 161 -20.26 -6.02 7.30
CA GLY A 161 -20.67 -6.13 8.69
C GLY A 161 -19.47 -6.31 9.63
N PRO A 162 -19.69 -6.44 10.95
CA PRO A 162 -18.60 -6.58 11.92
C PRO A 162 -17.85 -7.90 11.69
N ILE A 163 -16.51 -7.84 11.68
CA ILE A 163 -15.63 -9.00 11.49
C ILE A 163 -14.87 -9.31 12.79
N THR A 164 -14.83 -10.59 13.15
CA THR A 164 -13.96 -11.13 14.19
C THR A 164 -13.10 -12.21 13.59
N VAL A 165 -11.78 -12.16 13.82
CA VAL A 165 -10.86 -13.27 13.56
C VAL A 165 -10.52 -13.88 14.90
N SER A 166 -10.84 -15.16 15.09
CA SER A 166 -10.66 -15.86 16.38
C SER A 166 -9.42 -16.75 16.42
N SER A 167 -8.94 -17.21 15.28
CA SER A 167 -7.69 -17.97 15.17
C SER A 167 -7.05 -17.76 13.80
N LEU A 168 -5.73 -17.94 13.77
CA LEU A 168 -4.94 -18.09 12.55
C LEU A 168 -4.52 -19.55 12.44
N GLU A 169 -4.63 -20.11 11.24
CA GLU A 169 -4.28 -21.49 10.96
C GLU A 169 -2.99 -21.52 10.11
N GLY A 170 -1.86 -21.87 10.73
CA GLY A 170 -0.58 -21.97 10.04
C GLY A 170 0.07 -20.61 9.71
N PRO A 171 0.89 -20.54 8.65
CA PRO A 171 1.72 -19.37 8.36
C PRO A 171 0.91 -18.19 7.81
N ALA A 172 1.38 -16.97 8.08
CA ALA A 172 0.95 -15.77 7.37
C ALA A 172 2.07 -15.22 6.49
N THR A 173 1.70 -14.55 5.41
CA THR A 173 2.62 -13.90 4.47
C THR A 173 2.42 -12.40 4.49
N PHE A 174 3.50 -11.64 4.68
CA PHE A 174 3.53 -10.19 4.54
C PHE A 174 4.20 -9.77 3.23
N THR A 175 3.62 -8.77 2.57
CA THR A 175 4.24 -8.09 1.43
C THR A 175 4.02 -6.58 1.52
N ALA A 176 4.98 -5.81 1.01
CA ALA A 176 4.83 -4.40 0.69
C ALA A 176 5.19 -4.21 -0.77
N SER A 177 4.34 -3.53 -1.54
CA SER A 177 4.54 -3.30 -2.97
C SER A 177 4.15 -1.89 -3.35
N THR A 178 4.93 -1.26 -4.22
CA THR A 178 4.56 0.05 -4.78
C THR A 178 3.76 -0.17 -6.06
N ALA A 179 2.72 0.65 -6.27
CA ALA A 179 2.10 0.74 -7.58
C ALA A 179 3.16 1.29 -8.55
N ILE A 180 3.68 0.47 -9.45
CA ILE A 180 4.63 0.92 -10.47
C ILE A 180 3.85 1.86 -11.40
N PRO A 181 4.15 3.17 -11.44
CA PRO A 181 3.51 4.05 -12.40
C PRO A 181 3.83 3.52 -13.79
N GLU A 182 2.80 3.35 -14.63
CA GLU A 182 3.04 2.91 -16.01
C GLU A 182 4.12 3.82 -16.62
N PRO A 183 5.20 3.25 -17.16
CA PRO A 183 6.30 4.06 -17.64
C PRO A 183 5.75 5.02 -18.69
N SER A 184 6.12 6.30 -18.58
CA SER A 184 5.79 7.36 -19.53
C SER A 184 6.24 7.04 -20.98
N SER A 185 6.95 5.92 -21.18
CA SER A 185 7.16 5.27 -22.47
C SER A 185 5.85 5.02 -23.24
N LEU A 186 4.72 4.75 -22.59
CA LEU A 186 3.41 4.65 -23.26
C LEU A 186 2.95 6.01 -23.83
N ALA A 187 3.19 7.11 -23.12
CA ALA A 187 2.95 8.45 -23.65
C ALA A 187 3.89 8.77 -24.82
N LEU A 188 5.16 8.35 -24.75
CA LEU A 188 6.14 8.44 -25.85
C LEU A 188 5.74 7.63 -27.08
N LEU A 189 5.06 6.50 -26.92
CA LEU A 189 4.54 5.71 -28.05
C LEU A 189 3.41 6.45 -28.80
N ALA A 190 2.65 7.30 -28.10
CA ALA A 190 1.56 8.09 -28.70
C ALA A 190 2.05 9.36 -29.42
N LEU A 191 3.23 9.89 -29.07
CA LEU A 191 3.79 11.12 -29.65
C LEU A 191 3.96 11.09 -31.18
N PRO A 192 4.48 10.01 -31.82
CA PRO A 192 4.56 9.91 -33.28
C PRO A 192 3.19 10.01 -33.97
N ALA A 193 2.15 9.41 -33.39
CA ALA A 193 0.80 9.43 -33.94
C ALA A 193 0.18 10.84 -33.88
N VAL A 194 0.34 11.54 -32.76
CA VAL A 194 -0.11 12.94 -32.60
C VAL A 194 0.64 13.87 -33.57
N LEU A 195 1.95 13.71 -33.72
CA LEU A 195 2.76 14.49 -34.67
C LEU A 195 2.35 14.23 -36.13
N ALA A 196 2.00 12.99 -36.48
CA ALA A 196 1.51 12.64 -37.81
C ALA A 196 0.13 13.28 -38.09
N ALA A 197 -0.80 13.20 -37.12
CA ALA A 197 -2.12 13.81 -37.24
C ALA A 197 -2.06 15.34 -37.39
N GLY A 198 -1.18 16.01 -36.64
CA GLY A 198 -0.97 17.47 -36.74
C GLY A 198 -0.37 17.91 -38.09
N ARG A 199 0.43 17.07 -38.75
CA ARG A 199 0.94 17.35 -40.10
C ARG A 199 -0.13 17.19 -41.17
N LEU A 200 -1.05 16.24 -41.00
CA LEU A 200 -2.14 15.98 -41.94
C LEU A 200 -3.21 17.08 -41.90
N SER A 201 -3.62 17.55 -40.71
CA SER A 201 -4.60 18.62 -40.56
C SER A 201 -4.16 19.95 -41.18
N ARG A 202 -2.86 20.30 -41.09
CA ARG A 202 -2.28 21.50 -41.72
C ARG A 202 -2.23 21.44 -43.25
N ARG A 203 -2.18 20.23 -43.84
CA ARG A 203 -2.23 20.06 -45.30
C ARG A 203 -3.63 20.25 -45.85
N ALA A 204 -4.65 19.83 -45.10
CA ALA A 204 -6.05 19.97 -45.50
C ALA A 204 -6.50 21.45 -45.54
N GLY A 205 -6.11 22.27 -44.56
CA GLY A 205 -6.49 23.68 -44.48
C GLY A 205 -5.80 24.63 -45.48
N ARG A 206 -4.77 24.18 -46.21
CA ARG A 206 -4.05 24.98 -47.23
C ARG A 206 -4.57 24.78 -48.66
N ARG A 207 -5.58 23.94 -48.85
CA ARG A 207 -6.21 23.66 -50.17
C ARG A 207 -7.61 24.26 -50.31
N ALA A 208 -8.03 25.09 -49.35
CA ALA A 208 -9.19 25.98 -49.46
C ALA A 208 -8.69 27.41 -49.70
#